data_AF-A0A2V4A4X0-F1
#
_entry.id   AF-A0A2V4A4X0-F1
#
_cell.length_a   1.000
_cell.length_b   1.000
_cell.length_c   1.000
_cell.angle_alpha   90.00
_cell.angle_beta   90.00
_cell.angle_gamma   90.00
#
_symmetry.space_group_name_H-M   'P 1'
#
loop_
_entity.id
_entity.type
_entity.pdbx_description
1 polymer ?
#
loop_
_entity_poly.entity_id
_entity_poly.type
_entity_poly.pdbx_seq_one_letter_code
_entity_poly.pdbx_strand_id
1 'polypeptide(L)'
;NCTPAILEDFGLSSTHRVIDTDTQRPEIHVELVSGAPRIKYTKSIFDGIRLFCRISYGEQEMEYEETITRPFWKDTKARMDPLKPETRTYYAYFLYKGQIVGQKSNVDSITLEALR
;
A
#
# COMPACT_ATOMS: atom_id res chain seq x y z
N ASN A 1 11.91 -26.74 -34.95
CA ASN A 1 12.54 -25.70 -34.11
C ASN A 1 11.47 -24.84 -33.46
N CYS A 2 10.96 -25.26 -32.31
CA CYS A 2 10.12 -24.39 -31.48
C CYS A 2 11.05 -23.54 -30.60
N THR A 3 10.94 -22.23 -30.70
CA THR A 3 11.72 -21.28 -29.89
C THR A 3 11.17 -21.19 -28.48
N PRO A 4 12.02 -20.96 -27.45
CA PRO A 4 11.60 -20.86 -26.05
C PRO A 4 10.45 -19.86 -25.80
N ALA A 5 10.41 -18.76 -26.56
CA ALA A 5 9.36 -17.74 -26.46
C ALA A 5 7.94 -18.28 -26.75
N ILE A 6 7.81 -19.32 -27.58
CA ILE A 6 6.50 -19.92 -27.89
C ILE A 6 6.02 -20.77 -26.70
N LEU A 7 6.93 -21.42 -25.96
CA LEU A 7 6.59 -22.28 -24.83
C LEU A 7 6.15 -21.48 -23.57
N GLU A 8 6.68 -20.27 -23.39
CA GLU A 8 6.21 -19.33 -22.34
C GLU A 8 4.79 -18.82 -22.62
N ASP A 9 4.48 -18.48 -23.88
CA ASP A 9 3.17 -17.95 -24.27
C ASP A 9 2.05 -18.99 -24.15
N PHE A 10 2.38 -20.28 -24.32
CA PHE A 10 1.46 -21.42 -24.12
C PHE A 10 1.39 -21.96 -22.68
N GLY A 11 2.11 -21.35 -21.72
CA GLY A 11 2.07 -21.78 -20.31
C GLY A 11 2.65 -23.18 -20.05
N LEU A 12 3.47 -23.70 -20.98
CA LEU A 12 4.08 -25.03 -20.91
C LEU A 12 5.48 -25.01 -20.27
N SER A 13 5.99 -23.85 -19.86
CA SER A 13 7.23 -23.76 -19.10
C SER A 13 6.99 -24.13 -17.64
N SER A 14 7.52 -25.28 -17.23
CA SER A 14 7.54 -25.78 -15.85
C SER A 14 8.52 -25.05 -14.92
N THR A 15 8.96 -23.85 -15.29
CA THR A 15 9.67 -22.93 -14.40
C THR A 15 8.68 -22.40 -13.37
N HIS A 16 8.54 -23.14 -12.26
CA HIS A 16 7.98 -22.59 -11.03
C HIS A 16 8.74 -21.29 -10.73
N ARG A 17 8.14 -20.13 -11.02
CA ARG A 17 8.61 -18.86 -10.48
C ARG A 17 8.42 -18.96 -8.97
N VAL A 18 9.49 -19.31 -8.27
CA VAL A 18 9.55 -19.20 -6.81
C VAL A 18 9.49 -17.71 -6.52
N ILE A 19 8.34 -17.24 -6.07
CA ILE A 19 8.17 -15.87 -5.60
C ILE A 19 8.80 -15.84 -4.22
N ASP A 20 9.93 -15.14 -4.08
CA ASP A 20 10.50 -14.83 -2.77
C ASP A 20 9.56 -13.83 -2.08
N THR A 21 8.79 -14.34 -1.12
CA THR A 21 7.83 -13.57 -0.36
C THR A 21 8.42 -12.91 0.87
N ASP A 22 9.69 -13.15 1.21
CA ASP A 22 10.24 -12.83 2.53
C ASP A 22 11.12 -11.58 2.51
N THR A 23 11.77 -11.31 1.38
CA THR A 23 12.70 -10.18 1.23
C THR A 23 12.07 -8.95 0.58
N GLN A 24 10.94 -9.11 -0.12
CA GLN A 24 10.30 -8.03 -0.84
C GLN A 24 9.48 -7.12 0.08
N ARG A 25 9.41 -5.82 -0.27
CA ARG A 25 8.58 -4.83 0.43
C ARG A 25 7.85 -3.92 -0.55
N PRO A 26 6.64 -3.45 -0.23
CA PRO A 26 6.02 -2.41 -1.01
C PRO A 26 6.77 -1.09 -0.83
N GLU A 27 6.78 -0.28 -1.87
CA GLU A 27 7.17 1.12 -1.80
C GLU A 27 5.89 1.95 -1.93
N ILE A 28 5.65 2.81 -0.93
CA ILE A 28 4.47 3.66 -0.88
C ILE A 28 4.87 5.13 -0.95
N HIS A 29 3.99 5.94 -1.51
CA HIS A 29 4.13 7.39 -1.49
C HIS A 29 2.77 8.04 -1.21
N VAL A 30 2.77 9.01 -0.29
CA VAL A 30 1.58 9.72 0.15
C VAL A 30 1.65 11.16 -0.34
N GLU A 31 0.58 11.62 -0.97
CA GLU A 31 0.45 13.01 -1.42
C GLU A 31 -0.95 13.55 -1.12
N LEU A 32 -1.09 14.86 -0.95
CA LEU A 32 -2.40 15.48 -0.75
C LEU A 32 -3.07 15.76 -2.10
N VAL A 33 -4.25 15.19 -2.34
CA VAL A 33 -5.03 15.44 -3.57
C VAL A 33 -6.46 15.84 -3.20
N SER A 34 -6.82 17.07 -3.57
CA SER A 34 -8.15 17.63 -3.29
C SER A 34 -8.52 17.52 -1.80
N GLY A 35 -7.57 17.84 -0.91
CA GLY A 35 -7.76 17.85 0.54
C GLY A 35 -7.79 16.48 1.23
N ALA A 36 -7.51 15.40 0.50
CA ALA A 36 -7.47 14.04 1.05
C ALA A 36 -6.15 13.33 0.68
N PRO A 37 -5.57 12.53 1.58
CA PRO A 37 -4.40 11.73 1.27
C PRO A 37 -4.67 10.76 0.12
N ARG A 38 -3.78 10.73 -0.87
CA ARG A 38 -3.71 9.71 -1.91
C ARG A 38 -2.44 8.90 -1.68
N ILE A 39 -2.62 7.60 -1.53
CA ILE A 39 -1.56 6.62 -1.38
C ILE A 39 -1.32 6.00 -2.75
N LYS A 40 -0.09 6.08 -3.24
CA LYS A 40 0.38 5.37 -4.41
C LYS A 40 1.27 4.22 -3.97
N TYR A 41 1.16 3.08 -4.65
CA TYR A 41 2.16 2.03 -4.55
C TYR A 41 2.44 1.42 -5.92
N THR A 42 3.67 0.97 -6.10
CA THR A 42 4.10 0.33 -7.35
C THR A 42 3.50 -1.08 -7.43
N LYS A 43 2.68 -1.33 -8.45
CA LYS A 43 2.10 -2.67 -8.69
C LYS A 43 3.22 -3.69 -8.88
N SER A 44 3.06 -4.85 -8.25
CA SER A 44 4.03 -5.94 -8.27
C SER A 44 3.33 -7.26 -8.64
N ILE A 45 4.08 -8.37 -8.51
CA ILE A 45 3.57 -9.74 -8.68
C ILE A 45 2.63 -10.19 -7.55
N PHE A 46 2.46 -9.37 -6.51
CA PHE A 46 1.58 -9.61 -5.38
C PHE A 46 0.14 -9.15 -5.68
N ASP A 47 -0.83 -9.68 -4.92
CA ASP A 47 -2.25 -9.39 -5.12
C ASP A 47 -2.62 -7.95 -4.72
N GLY A 48 -1.81 -7.33 -3.86
CA GLY A 48 -2.01 -5.98 -3.36
C GLY A 48 -1.13 -5.68 -2.16
N ILE A 49 -1.58 -4.73 -1.36
CA ILE A 49 -0.97 -4.38 -0.07
C ILE A 49 -2.01 -4.35 1.05
N ARG A 50 -1.57 -4.70 2.27
CA ARG A 50 -2.25 -4.33 3.50
C ARG A 50 -1.63 -3.02 3.98
N LEU A 51 -2.40 -1.95 3.91
CA LEU A 51 -2.01 -0.63 4.38
C LEU A 51 -2.45 -0.47 5.83
N PHE A 52 -1.56 0.07 6.65
CA PHE A 52 -1.82 0.49 8.02
C PHE A 52 -1.67 2.01 8.08
N CYS A 53 -2.59 2.66 8.79
CA CYS A 53 -2.55 4.09 9.03
C CYS A 53 -2.69 4.35 10.52
N ARG A 54 -1.75 5.12 11.06
CA ARG A 54 -1.85 5.74 12.38
C ARG A 54 -2.20 7.21 12.21
N ILE A 55 -3.30 7.62 12.82
CA ILE A 55 -3.75 9.00 12.93
C ILE A 55 -3.33 9.50 14.30
N SER A 56 -2.48 10.53 14.33
CA SER A 56 -2.10 11.24 15.55
C SER A 56 -2.71 12.63 15.54
N TYR A 57 -3.42 12.98 16.61
CA TYR A 57 -4.12 14.24 16.77
C TYR A 57 -3.99 14.70 18.22
N GLY A 58 -3.20 15.75 18.47
CA GLY A 58 -2.84 16.14 19.84
C GLY A 58 -2.20 14.97 20.60
N GLU A 59 -2.81 14.57 21.72
CA GLU A 59 -2.39 13.41 22.54
C GLU A 59 -3.14 12.12 22.18
N GLN A 60 -4.07 12.16 21.24
CA GLN A 60 -4.89 11.02 20.84
C GLN A 60 -4.30 10.33 19.61
N GLU A 61 -4.41 9.01 19.61
CA GLU A 61 -3.98 8.18 18.50
C GLU A 61 -5.04 7.14 18.15
N MET A 62 -5.21 6.92 16.85
CA MET A 62 -6.07 5.88 16.31
C MET A 62 -5.36 5.15 15.19
N GLU A 63 -5.65 3.87 15.05
CA GLU A 63 -5.11 3.05 13.97
C GLU A 63 -6.23 2.38 13.21
N TYR A 64 -6.03 2.25 11.90
CA TYR A 64 -6.88 1.43 11.05
C TYR A 64 -6.05 0.78 9.96
N GLU A 65 -6.62 -0.25 9.34
CA GLU A 65 -6.03 -0.95 8.21
C GLU A 65 -6.98 -1.00 7.02
N GLU A 66 -6.41 -1.08 5.82
CA GLU A 66 -7.14 -1.19 4.57
C GLU A 66 -6.44 -2.15 3.60
N THR A 67 -7.23 -2.85 2.80
CA THR A 67 -6.71 -3.71 1.73
C THR A 67 -6.77 -2.97 0.41
N ILE A 68 -5.62 -2.80 -0.23
CA ILE A 68 -5.50 -2.05 -1.49
C ILE A 68 -4.95 -2.98 -2.58
N THR A 69 -5.74 -3.15 -3.64
CA THR A 69 -5.37 -3.97 -4.83
C THR A 69 -5.15 -3.13 -6.08
N ARG A 70 -5.37 -1.81 -5.98
CA ARG A 70 -5.21 -0.83 -7.07
C ARG A 70 -3.99 0.04 -6.82
N PRO A 71 -3.23 0.44 -7.84
CA PRO A 71 -1.97 1.19 -7.68
C PRO A 71 -2.12 2.56 -6.99
N PHE A 72 -3.35 3.05 -6.87
CA PHE A 72 -3.69 4.24 -6.10
C PHE A 72 -4.91 3.96 -5.21
N TRP A 73 -4.90 4.59 -4.04
CA TRP A 73 -6.02 4.60 -3.11
C TRP A 73 -6.16 5.98 -2.48
N LYS A 74 -7.39 6.38 -2.24
CA LYS A 74 -7.70 7.67 -1.61
C LYS A 74 -8.19 7.39 -0.20
N ASP A 75 -7.54 8.00 0.78
CA ASP A 75 -8.00 7.97 2.15
C ASP A 75 -9.18 8.93 2.32
N THR A 76 -10.37 8.35 2.47
CA THR A 76 -11.62 9.09 2.69
C THR A 76 -12.10 8.99 4.13
N LYS A 77 -11.29 8.47 5.06
CA LYS A 77 -11.68 8.45 6.48
C LYS A 77 -11.83 9.88 6.98
N ALA A 78 -12.91 10.15 7.72
CA ALA A 78 -13.16 11.44 8.31
C ALA A 78 -12.02 11.84 9.25
N ARG A 79 -11.79 13.15 9.38
CA ARG A 79 -10.87 13.68 10.38
C ARG A 79 -11.45 13.47 11.78
N MET A 80 -10.58 13.29 12.75
CA MET A 80 -10.97 13.16 14.16
C MET A 80 -11.65 14.43 14.66
N ASP A 81 -11.04 15.57 14.36
CA ASP A 81 -11.61 16.89 14.56
C ASP A 81 -11.16 17.80 13.40
N PRO A 82 -12.10 18.25 12.55
CA PRO A 82 -11.77 19.12 11.42
C PRO A 82 -11.09 20.45 11.79
N LEU A 83 -11.26 20.94 13.02
CA LEU A 83 -10.77 22.25 13.46
C LEU A 83 -9.33 22.23 13.98
N LYS A 84 -8.71 21.06 14.04
CA LYS A 84 -7.34 20.91 14.53
C LYS A 84 -6.55 20.04 13.55
N PRO A 85 -5.22 20.26 13.46
CA PRO A 85 -4.39 19.47 12.57
C PRO A 85 -4.29 18.02 13.05
N GLU A 86 -4.24 17.09 12.10
CA GLU A 86 -3.92 15.68 12.36
C GLU A 86 -2.82 15.19 11.42
N THR A 87 -1.95 14.32 11.91
CA THR A 87 -0.92 13.67 11.10
C THR A 87 -1.31 12.23 10.86
N ARG A 88 -1.34 11.82 9.58
CA ARG A 88 -1.57 10.44 9.18
C ARG A 88 -0.27 9.82 8.72
N THR A 89 0.11 8.72 9.34
CA THR A 89 1.35 7.99 9.09
C THR A 89 1.02 6.61 8.55
N TYR A 90 1.54 6.31 7.37
CA TYR A 90 1.20 5.12 6.60
C TYR A 90 2.39 4.18 6.48
N TYR A 91 2.11 2.88 6.51
CA TYR A 91 3.03 1.83 6.11
C TYR A 91 2.25 0.63 5.59
N ALA A 92 2.91 -0.27 4.87
CA ALA A 92 2.25 -1.39 4.24
C ALA A 92 3.09 -2.66 4.21
N TYR A 93 2.43 -3.78 3.96
CA TYR A 93 3.02 -5.06 3.59
C TYR A 93 2.35 -5.60 2.34
N PHE A 94 3.01 -6.48 1.61
CA PHE A 94 2.39 -7.13 0.45
C PHE A 94 1.32 -8.14 0.89
N LEU A 95 0.36 -8.36 -0.01
CA LEU A 95 -0.63 -9.42 0.12
C LEU A 95 -0.38 -10.48 -0.95
N TYR A 96 -0.29 -11.75 -0.52
CA TYR A 96 -0.23 -12.90 -1.40
C TYR A 96 -1.20 -13.97 -0.93
N LYS A 97 -2.15 -14.36 -1.79
CA LYS A 97 -3.26 -15.26 -1.48
C LYS A 97 -4.02 -14.84 -0.23
N GLY A 98 -4.19 -13.53 -0.05
CA GLY A 98 -4.87 -12.92 1.10
C GLY A 98 -4.05 -12.85 2.39
N GLN A 99 -2.82 -13.35 2.41
CA GLN A 99 -1.92 -13.29 3.57
C GLN A 99 -0.93 -12.14 3.47
N ILE A 100 -0.62 -11.52 4.61
CA ILE A 100 0.46 -10.55 4.72
C ILE A 100 1.79 -11.27 4.53
N VAL A 101 2.60 -10.80 3.59
CA VAL A 101 3.94 -11.32 3.29
C VAL A 101 4.95 -10.19 3.13
N GLY A 102 6.23 -10.55 3.23
CA GLY A 102 7.34 -9.66 2.99
C GLY A 102 7.63 -8.73 4.16
N GLN A 103 8.42 -7.71 3.85
CA GLN A 103 8.87 -6.72 4.80
C GLN A 103 7.97 -5.48 4.76
N LYS A 104 8.01 -4.74 5.88
CA LYS A 104 7.35 -3.45 6.01
C LYS A 104 7.90 -2.48 4.95
N SER A 105 7.01 -1.70 4.34
CA SER A 105 7.37 -0.61 3.44
C SER A 105 8.19 0.48 4.12
N ASN A 106 8.64 1.45 3.33
CA ASN A 106 8.93 2.77 3.88
C ASN A 106 7.70 3.33 4.63
N VAL A 107 7.96 4.16 5.64
CA VAL A 107 6.91 4.91 6.34
C VAL A 107 6.82 6.27 5.67
N ASP A 108 5.61 6.70 5.33
CA ASP A 108 5.35 8.02 4.75
C ASP A 108 4.19 8.68 5.50
N SER A 109 4.21 10.00 5.65
CA SER A 109 3.26 10.72 6.48
C SER A 109 2.81 12.03 5.86
N ILE A 110 1.61 12.46 6.26
CA ILE A 110 1.04 13.72 5.82
C ILE A 110 0.28 14.39 6.95
N THR A 111 0.45 15.70 7.07
CA THR A 111 -0.31 16.53 8.01
C THR A 111 -1.48 17.17 7.28
N LEU A 112 -2.68 16.97 7.82
CA LEU A 112 -3.92 17.59 7.37
C LEU A 112 -4.19 18.81 8.25
N GLU A 113 -3.92 20.00 7.71
CA GLU A 113 -4.16 21.27 8.40
C GLU A 113 -5.64 21.50 8.71
N ALA A 114 -5.93 22.15 9.84
CA ALA A 114 -7.30 22.51 10.25
C ALA A 114 -8.09 23.15 9.09
N LEU A 115 -9.35 22.72 8.93
CA LEU A 115 -10.27 23.34 7.99
C LEU A 115 -10.65 24.73 8.54
N ARG A 116 -10.53 25.75 7.67
CA ARG A 116 -10.97 27.12 7.97
C ARG A 116 -12.46 27.28 7.69
#